data_AF-A0A816V9W8-F1
#
_entry.id   AF-A0A816V9W8-F1
#
_cell.length_a   1.000
_cell.length_b   1.000
_cell.length_c   1.000
_cell.angle_alpha   90.00
_cell.angle_beta   90.00
_cell.angle_gamma   90.00
#
_symmetry.space_group_name_H-M   'P 1'
#
loop_
_entity.id
_entity.type
_entity.pdbx_description
1 polymer ?
#
loop_
_entity_poly.entity_id
_entity_poly.type
_entity_poly.pdbx_seq_one_letter_code
_entity_poly.pdbx_strand_id
1 'polypeptide(L)'
;MKSVKEKEKQSAVKVSQPPYDEEYDYIKIPPDGGYGWVVLIACFLINMIIDGFLYAFGAISDDLKSHHKCQEWAVSLVISIACSCYLLSAPLASALCNKWGCRPIGMIGGLIAAVSVAASVFAPNIQLMWLLFGFIGGIGMGLVYLPSIVMVGYYFDEKRAIATGIVTAGTGIGSITFGPLSRFLFDRFGWQYGLLILAAILLNCVICCIFMQPLKAVRKQRILRPIELSDVANVANPTVTSHLLSEKQETDVNTKSSSTHHSHNNLDLCLSPMGKRSRANSTASIRPRRSIKADDAIRP
;
A
#
# COMPACT_ATOMS: atom_id res chain seq x y z
N MET A 1 -30.36 -26.15 66.37
CA MET A 1 -28.98 -25.89 65.90
C MET A 1 -28.82 -26.18 64.39
N LYS A 2 -29.85 -25.80 63.60
CA LYS A 2 -29.97 -25.98 62.15
C LYS A 2 -30.02 -24.62 61.43
N SER A 3 -29.40 -23.57 62.01
CA SER A 3 -29.66 -22.17 61.63
C SER A 3 -28.39 -21.32 61.46
N VAL A 4 -27.31 -21.90 60.93
CA VAL A 4 -26.10 -21.12 60.55
C VAL A 4 -25.52 -21.53 59.18
N LYS A 5 -25.97 -22.62 58.55
CA LYS A 5 -25.41 -23.11 57.27
C LYS A 5 -26.08 -22.58 55.99
N GLU A 6 -26.83 -21.48 56.05
CA GLU A 6 -27.65 -21.03 54.92
C GLU A 6 -27.44 -19.57 54.48
N LYS A 7 -26.39 -18.88 54.98
CA LYS A 7 -26.14 -17.45 54.66
C LYS A 7 -24.84 -17.11 53.92
N GLU A 8 -24.13 -18.09 53.36
CA GLU A 8 -22.98 -17.81 52.46
C GLU A 8 -23.14 -18.38 51.04
N LYS A 9 -24.39 -18.65 50.62
CA LYS A 9 -24.73 -18.54 49.21
C LYS A 9 -25.03 -17.07 48.93
N GLN A 10 -24.24 -16.44 48.06
CA GLN A 10 -24.34 -15.06 47.55
C GLN A 10 -23.44 -14.01 48.22
N SER A 11 -22.14 -14.10 47.96
CA SER A 11 -21.45 -12.94 47.39
C SER A 11 -20.61 -13.41 46.23
N ALA A 12 -21.17 -13.17 45.05
CA ALA A 12 -20.55 -13.43 43.78
C ALA A 12 -19.19 -12.72 43.72
N VAL A 13 -18.10 -13.49 43.82
CA VAL A 13 -16.87 -13.09 43.14
C VAL A 13 -17.21 -13.19 41.67
N LYS A 14 -17.69 -12.07 41.12
CA LYS A 14 -17.69 -11.80 39.70
C LYS A 14 -16.23 -12.01 39.28
N VAL A 15 -15.91 -13.19 38.79
CA VAL A 15 -14.76 -13.37 37.92
C VAL A 15 -15.04 -12.37 36.80
N SER A 16 -14.36 -11.24 36.85
CA SER A 16 -14.38 -10.27 35.78
C SER A 16 -13.93 -11.04 34.56
N GLN A 17 -14.88 -11.38 33.70
CA GLN A 17 -14.54 -11.76 32.34
C GLN A 17 -13.67 -10.61 31.82
N PRO A 18 -12.48 -10.89 31.26
CA PRO A 18 -11.73 -9.85 30.59
C PRO A 18 -12.67 -9.18 29.57
N PRO A 19 -12.57 -7.86 29.38
CA PRO A 19 -13.40 -7.15 28.40
C PRO A 19 -13.34 -7.91 27.09
N TYR A 20 -14.51 -8.30 26.58
CA TYR A 20 -14.67 -9.07 25.36
C TYR A 20 -14.44 -8.15 24.14
N ASP A 21 -13.23 -7.63 24.03
CA ASP A 21 -12.67 -7.04 22.82
C ASP A 21 -11.58 -8.01 22.34
N GLU A 22 -11.96 -9.27 22.08
CA GLU A 22 -11.13 -10.14 21.23
C GLU A 22 -11.17 -9.55 19.81
N GLU A 23 -10.33 -8.55 19.58
CA GLU A 23 -9.83 -8.23 18.25
C GLU A 23 -9.09 -9.50 17.80
N TYR A 24 -9.83 -10.39 17.14
CA TYR A 24 -9.30 -11.58 16.51
C TYR A 24 -8.25 -11.12 15.50
N ASP A 25 -6.98 -11.14 15.93
CA ASP A 25 -5.84 -10.91 15.06
C ASP A 25 -5.77 -12.12 14.11
N TYR A 26 -6.48 -11.99 12.98
CA TYR A 26 -6.50 -12.96 11.90
C TYR A 26 -5.12 -12.99 11.27
N ILE A 27 -4.18 -13.74 11.87
CA ILE A 27 -2.88 -14.00 11.26
C ILE A 27 -3.12 -14.92 10.05
N LYS A 28 -3.39 -14.31 8.89
CA LYS A 28 -3.34 -14.98 7.60
C LYS A 28 -1.89 -15.45 7.43
N ILE A 29 -1.64 -16.75 7.60
CA ILE A 29 -0.32 -17.32 7.34
C ILE A 29 -0.13 -17.25 5.82
N PRO A 30 0.73 -16.36 5.30
CA PRO A 30 0.96 -16.24 3.88
C PRO A 30 1.70 -17.50 3.44
N PRO A 31 1.17 -18.28 2.48
CA PRO A 31 1.95 -19.33 1.88
C PRO A 31 2.98 -18.62 0.99
N ASP A 32 4.22 -18.43 1.47
CA ASP A 32 5.35 -17.86 0.72
C ASP A 32 5.80 -18.75 -0.48
N GLY A 33 4.86 -19.46 -1.12
CA GLY A 33 5.02 -20.38 -2.23
C GLY A 33 3.70 -21.04 -2.70
N GLY A 34 3.81 -22.03 -3.59
CA GLY A 34 2.66 -22.75 -4.15
C GLY A 34 1.79 -21.90 -5.08
N TYR A 35 0.48 -21.83 -4.81
CA TYR A 35 -0.48 -21.09 -5.64
C TYR A 35 -0.23 -19.57 -5.67
N GLY A 36 0.55 -19.02 -4.72
CA GLY A 36 0.94 -17.61 -4.72
C GLY A 36 1.68 -17.17 -5.99
N TRP A 37 2.43 -18.07 -6.64
CA TRP A 37 3.09 -17.78 -7.92
C TRP A 37 2.10 -17.60 -9.08
N VAL A 38 1.01 -18.37 -9.08
CA VAL A 38 -0.05 -18.23 -10.10
C VAL A 38 -0.76 -16.89 -9.93
N VAL A 39 -1.05 -16.51 -8.67
CA VAL A 39 -1.63 -15.19 -8.34
C VAL A 39 -0.68 -14.07 -8.74
N LEU A 40 0.62 -14.22 -8.49
CA LEU A 40 1.64 -13.24 -8.88
C LEU A 40 1.66 -13.00 -10.38
N ILE A 41 1.64 -14.07 -11.19
CA ILE A 41 1.58 -13.97 -12.66
C ILE A 41 0.26 -13.30 -13.11
N ALA A 42 -0.86 -13.63 -12.47
CA ALA A 42 -2.14 -12.99 -12.78
C ALA A 42 -2.12 -11.48 -12.46
N CYS A 43 -1.59 -11.08 -11.31
CA CYS A 43 -1.43 -9.67 -10.94
C CYS A 43 -0.47 -8.94 -11.88
N PHE A 44 0.61 -9.60 -12.30
CA PHE A 44 1.56 -9.08 -13.28
C PHE A 44 0.87 -8.80 -14.62
N LEU A 45 0.07 -9.74 -15.13
CA LEU A 45 -0.67 -9.57 -16.39
C LEU A 45 -1.70 -8.44 -16.30
N ILE A 46 -2.37 -8.29 -15.16
CA ILE A 46 -3.32 -7.20 -14.95
C ILE A 46 -2.64 -5.85 -14.96
N ASN A 47 -1.53 -5.68 -14.24
CA ASN A 47 -0.76 -4.43 -14.28
C ASN A 47 -0.22 -4.15 -15.69
N MET A 48 0.28 -5.18 -16.38
CA MET A 48 0.74 -5.06 -17.75
C MET A 48 -0.35 -4.54 -18.69
N ILE A 49 -1.58 -5.05 -18.56
CA ILE A 49 -2.71 -4.66 -19.42
C ILE A 49 -3.24 -3.28 -19.05
N ILE A 50 -3.46 -2.98 -17.76
CA ILE A 50 -4.04 -1.71 -17.32
C ILE A 50 -3.11 -0.54 -17.65
N ASP A 51 -1.84 -0.63 -17.24
CA ASP A 51 -0.90 0.45 -17.50
C ASP A 51 -0.52 0.50 -18.99
N GLY A 52 -0.39 -0.66 -19.64
CA GLY A 52 -0.18 -0.75 -21.09
C GLY A 52 -1.29 -0.07 -21.90
N PHE A 53 -2.54 -0.22 -21.46
CA PHE A 53 -3.69 0.47 -22.06
C PHE A 53 -3.61 2.00 -21.89
N LEU A 54 -3.23 2.49 -20.71
CA LEU A 54 -3.03 3.93 -20.49
C LEU A 54 -1.95 4.50 -21.43
N TYR A 55 -0.88 3.75 -21.69
CA TYR A 55 0.15 4.15 -22.66
C TYR A 55 -0.32 4.05 -24.12
N ALA A 56 -1.18 3.09 -24.46
CA ALA A 56 -1.76 2.97 -25.81
C ALA A 56 -2.58 4.21 -26.21
N PHE A 57 -3.12 4.95 -25.24
CA PHE A 57 -3.81 6.22 -25.51
C PHE A 57 -2.88 7.28 -26.13
N GLY A 58 -1.56 7.22 -25.87
CA GLY A 58 -0.61 8.11 -26.52
C GLY A 58 -0.56 7.94 -28.04
N ALA A 59 -0.84 6.74 -28.56
CA ALA A 59 -0.83 6.48 -29.99
C ALA A 59 -2.12 6.91 -30.70
N ILE A 60 -3.25 6.98 -29.99
CA ILE A 60 -4.57 7.35 -30.55
C ILE A 60 -4.85 8.85 -30.51
N SER A 61 -4.04 9.64 -29.79
CA SER A 61 -4.32 11.06 -29.53
C SER A 61 -4.46 11.88 -30.80
N ASP A 62 -3.63 11.61 -31.81
CA ASP A 62 -3.64 12.32 -33.09
C ASP A 62 -4.91 12.01 -33.90
N ASP A 63 -5.32 10.75 -33.91
CA ASP A 63 -6.56 10.30 -34.56
C ASP A 63 -7.78 10.94 -33.90
N LEU A 64 -7.82 10.96 -32.57
CA LEU A 64 -8.88 11.58 -31.78
C LEU A 64 -8.99 13.09 -32.05
N LYS A 65 -7.84 13.78 -32.14
CA LYS A 65 -7.78 15.21 -32.45
C LYS A 65 -8.36 15.50 -33.83
N SER A 66 -8.00 14.70 -34.83
CA SER A 66 -8.49 14.84 -36.20
C SER A 66 -10.00 14.55 -36.33
N HIS A 67 -10.49 13.51 -35.63
CA HIS A 67 -11.88 13.09 -35.69
C HIS A 67 -12.82 14.10 -35.05
N HIS A 68 -12.51 14.54 -33.82
CA HIS A 68 -13.35 15.50 -33.10
C HIS A 68 -13.08 16.95 -33.48
N LYS A 69 -12.09 17.22 -34.35
CA LYS A 69 -11.64 18.58 -34.74
C LYS A 69 -11.43 19.50 -33.52
N CYS A 70 -10.84 18.94 -32.47
CA CYS A 70 -10.67 19.58 -31.18
C CYS A 70 -9.23 20.05 -30.97
N GLN A 71 -9.05 20.90 -29.96
CA GLN A 71 -7.73 21.33 -29.51
C GLN A 71 -6.98 20.17 -28.82
N GLU A 72 -5.66 20.20 -28.85
CA GLU A 72 -4.81 19.15 -28.28
C GLU A 72 -5.01 18.96 -26.77
N TRP A 73 -5.17 20.07 -26.03
CA TRP A 73 -5.45 20.02 -24.60
C TRP A 73 -6.72 19.23 -24.27
N ALA A 74 -7.75 19.28 -25.13
CA ALA A 74 -9.01 18.60 -24.89
C ALA A 74 -8.86 17.06 -24.99
N VAL A 75 -7.96 16.59 -25.86
CA VAL A 75 -7.63 15.15 -25.98
C VAL A 75 -6.75 14.71 -24.82
N SER A 76 -5.73 15.50 -24.47
CA SER A 76 -4.87 15.22 -23.30
C SER A 76 -5.63 15.22 -21.97
N LEU A 77 -6.74 15.96 -21.88
CA LEU A 77 -7.62 15.91 -20.71
C LEU A 77 -8.30 14.54 -20.52
N VAL A 78 -8.58 13.80 -21.59
CA VAL A 78 -9.23 12.48 -21.50
C VAL A 78 -8.39 11.54 -20.62
N ILE A 79 -7.09 11.41 -20.95
CA ILE A 79 -6.16 10.55 -20.20
C ILE A 79 -5.81 11.15 -18.83
N SER A 80 -5.76 12.48 -18.71
CA SER A 80 -5.50 13.13 -17.43
C SER A 80 -6.61 12.86 -16.41
N ILE A 81 -7.87 12.91 -16.85
CA ILE A 81 -9.03 12.56 -16.03
C ILE A 81 -8.99 11.06 -15.70
N ALA A 82 -8.68 10.20 -16.68
CA ALA A 82 -8.54 8.76 -16.46
C ALA A 82 -7.51 8.44 -15.36
N CYS A 83 -6.29 8.99 -15.47
CA CYS A 83 -5.23 8.80 -14.47
C CYS A 83 -5.61 9.37 -13.09
N SER A 84 -6.28 10.53 -13.06
CA SER A 84 -6.74 11.14 -11.81
C SER A 84 -7.78 10.27 -11.11
N CYS A 85 -8.79 9.80 -11.84
CA CYS A 85 -9.81 8.89 -11.34
C CYS A 85 -9.24 7.54 -10.94
N TYR A 86 -8.28 7.03 -11.70
CA TYR A 86 -7.53 5.81 -11.41
C TYR A 86 -6.86 5.88 -10.03
N LEU A 87 -6.10 6.95 -9.75
CA LEU A 87 -5.45 7.17 -8.45
C LEU A 87 -6.46 7.46 -7.33
N LEU A 88 -7.48 8.27 -7.61
CA LEU A 88 -8.51 8.63 -6.63
C LEU A 88 -9.38 7.43 -6.22
N SER A 89 -9.49 6.43 -7.09
CA SER A 89 -10.20 5.20 -6.79
C SER A 89 -9.44 4.28 -5.81
N ALA A 90 -8.16 4.53 -5.51
CA ALA A 90 -7.38 3.64 -4.65
C ALA A 90 -7.92 3.52 -3.22
N PRO A 91 -8.23 4.60 -2.48
CA PRO A 91 -8.88 4.49 -1.16
C PRO A 91 -10.27 3.85 -1.23
N LEU A 92 -11.03 4.17 -2.29
CA LEU A 92 -12.36 3.61 -2.52
C LEU A 92 -12.27 2.10 -2.72
N ALA A 93 -11.41 1.65 -3.62
CA ALA A 93 -11.13 0.25 -3.89
C ALA A 93 -10.69 -0.50 -2.62
N SER A 94 -9.92 0.15 -1.73
CA SER A 94 -9.44 -0.45 -0.48
C SER A 94 -10.60 -0.69 0.49
N ALA A 95 -11.46 0.31 0.68
CA ALA A 95 -12.66 0.19 1.51
C ALA A 95 -13.63 -0.88 0.98
N LEU A 96 -13.84 -0.92 -0.34
CA LEU A 96 -14.61 -1.98 -0.99
C LEU A 96 -13.97 -3.36 -0.73
N CYS A 97 -12.65 -3.50 -0.92
CA CYS A 97 -11.92 -4.76 -0.76
C CYS A 97 -12.04 -5.34 0.64
N ASN A 98 -12.02 -4.49 1.66
CA ASN A 98 -12.18 -4.93 3.04
C ASN A 98 -13.60 -5.46 3.32
N LYS A 99 -14.63 -4.95 2.63
CA LYS A 99 -16.03 -5.34 2.86
C LYS A 99 -16.48 -6.55 2.03
N TRP A 100 -16.15 -6.57 0.74
CA TRP A 100 -16.64 -7.59 -0.21
C TRP A 100 -15.56 -8.56 -0.68
N GLY A 101 -14.30 -8.32 -0.32
CA GLY A 101 -13.14 -9.10 -0.77
C GLY A 101 -12.63 -8.65 -2.14
N CYS A 102 -11.34 -8.87 -2.39
CA CYS A 102 -10.64 -8.39 -3.58
C CYS A 102 -11.15 -8.97 -4.92
N ARG A 103 -11.61 -10.23 -4.91
CA ARG A 103 -12.02 -10.96 -6.13
C ARG A 103 -13.24 -10.36 -6.84
N PRO A 104 -14.43 -10.23 -6.20
CA PRO A 104 -15.61 -9.69 -6.88
C PRO A 104 -15.42 -8.24 -7.33
N ILE A 105 -14.67 -7.43 -6.57
CA ILE A 105 -14.43 -6.03 -6.92
C ILE A 105 -13.55 -5.90 -8.14
N GLY A 106 -12.47 -6.70 -8.22
CA GLY A 106 -11.64 -6.75 -9.42
C GLY A 106 -12.43 -7.18 -10.66
N MET A 107 -13.33 -8.16 -10.52
CA MET A 107 -14.21 -8.57 -11.63
C MET A 107 -15.17 -7.45 -12.06
N ILE A 108 -15.81 -6.77 -11.11
CA ILE A 108 -16.74 -5.66 -11.37
C ILE A 108 -15.99 -4.49 -12.01
N GLY A 109 -14.83 -4.11 -11.46
CA GLY A 109 -13.99 -3.05 -11.99
C GLY A 109 -13.54 -3.32 -13.43
N GLY A 110 -13.14 -4.55 -13.74
CA GLY A 110 -12.70 -4.94 -15.08
C GLY A 110 -13.83 -4.91 -16.10
N LEU A 111 -15.04 -5.34 -15.69
CA LEU A 111 -16.22 -5.25 -16.54
C LEU A 111 -16.62 -3.79 -16.79
N ILE A 112 -16.62 -2.96 -15.75
CA ILE A 112 -16.89 -1.52 -15.88
C ILE A 112 -15.87 -0.86 -16.82
N ALA A 113 -14.57 -1.15 -16.63
CA ALA A 113 -13.50 -0.62 -17.48
C ALA A 113 -13.72 -1.03 -18.95
N ALA A 114 -13.89 -2.32 -19.24
CA ALA A 114 -14.10 -2.80 -20.61
C ALA A 114 -15.36 -2.20 -21.27
N VAL A 115 -16.49 -2.16 -20.54
CA VAL A 115 -17.75 -1.59 -21.06
C VAL A 115 -17.62 -0.09 -21.28
N SER A 116 -16.97 0.64 -20.37
CA SER A 116 -16.78 2.08 -20.52
C SER A 116 -15.93 2.45 -21.73
N VAL A 117 -14.85 1.69 -21.98
CA VAL A 117 -13.99 1.88 -23.15
C VAL A 117 -14.74 1.51 -24.43
N ALA A 118 -15.45 0.38 -24.43
CA ALA A 118 -16.28 -0.01 -25.58
C ALA A 118 -17.38 1.03 -25.88
N ALA A 119 -18.04 1.56 -24.84
CA ALA A 119 -19.06 2.60 -24.99
C ALA A 119 -18.46 3.93 -25.49
N SER A 120 -17.21 4.23 -25.14
CA SER A 120 -16.54 5.46 -25.56
C SER A 120 -16.35 5.58 -27.08
N VAL A 121 -16.28 4.46 -27.80
CA VAL A 121 -16.17 4.43 -29.28
C VAL A 121 -17.42 4.99 -29.96
N PHE A 122 -18.58 4.90 -29.30
CA PHE A 122 -19.84 5.43 -29.81
C PHE A 122 -20.09 6.89 -29.40
N ALA A 123 -19.12 7.54 -28.74
CA ALA A 123 -19.30 8.90 -28.26
C ALA A 123 -19.19 9.92 -29.42
N PRO A 124 -20.28 10.67 -29.73
CA PRO A 124 -20.23 11.68 -30.79
C PRO A 124 -19.46 12.95 -30.37
N ASN A 125 -19.36 13.19 -29.06
CA ASN A 125 -18.77 14.39 -28.49
C ASN A 125 -17.57 14.05 -27.58
N ILE A 126 -16.53 14.89 -27.62
CA ILE A 126 -15.35 14.75 -26.77
C ILE A 126 -15.69 14.78 -25.26
N GLN A 127 -16.70 15.55 -24.88
CA GLN A 127 -17.19 15.65 -23.49
C GLN A 127 -17.74 14.31 -22.98
N LEU A 128 -18.45 13.57 -23.83
CA LEU A 128 -18.95 12.26 -23.46
C LEU A 128 -17.79 11.26 -23.32
N MET A 129 -16.73 11.42 -24.09
CA MET A 129 -15.50 10.64 -23.94
C MET A 129 -14.77 10.96 -22.62
N TRP A 130 -14.75 12.22 -22.17
CA TRP A 130 -14.24 12.55 -20.81
C TRP A 130 -14.99 11.80 -19.71
N LEU A 131 -16.31 11.66 -19.85
CA LEU A 131 -17.14 10.98 -18.87
C LEU A 131 -16.97 9.45 -18.95
N LEU A 132 -17.11 8.86 -20.13
CA LEU A 132 -17.07 7.41 -20.31
C LEU A 132 -15.66 6.85 -20.17
N PHE A 133 -14.71 7.35 -20.97
CA PHE A 133 -13.34 6.85 -20.96
C PHE A 133 -12.56 7.36 -19.73
N GLY A 134 -12.68 8.66 -19.44
CA GLY A 134 -11.95 9.30 -18.34
C GLY A 134 -12.51 8.88 -16.98
N PHE A 135 -13.71 9.34 -16.65
CA PHE A 135 -14.26 9.17 -15.31
C PHE A 135 -14.63 7.70 -15.00
N ILE A 136 -15.51 7.10 -15.81
CA ILE A 136 -15.99 5.73 -15.57
C ILE A 136 -14.87 4.72 -15.84
N GLY A 137 -14.14 4.87 -16.93
CA GLY A 137 -12.99 4.00 -17.26
C GLY A 137 -11.86 4.09 -16.24
N GLY A 138 -11.50 5.30 -15.80
CA GLY A 138 -10.49 5.51 -14.76
C GLY A 138 -10.86 4.84 -13.43
N ILE A 139 -12.10 5.01 -12.97
CA ILE A 139 -12.59 4.34 -11.75
C ILE A 139 -12.58 2.82 -11.93
N GLY A 140 -13.04 2.32 -13.08
CA GLY A 140 -13.04 0.89 -13.40
C GLY A 140 -11.63 0.29 -13.34
N MET A 141 -10.65 0.91 -14.01
CA MET A 141 -9.27 0.45 -14.03
C MET A 141 -8.63 0.46 -12.63
N GLY A 142 -8.88 1.48 -11.83
CA GLY A 142 -8.29 1.55 -10.49
C GLY A 142 -8.93 0.58 -9.49
N LEU A 143 -10.21 0.25 -9.67
CA LEU A 143 -10.89 -0.84 -8.95
C LEU A 143 -10.30 -2.23 -9.26
N VAL A 144 -9.54 -2.39 -10.35
CA VAL A 144 -8.86 -3.66 -10.70
C VAL A 144 -7.40 -3.65 -10.25
N TYR A 145 -6.72 -2.53 -10.44
CA TYR A 145 -5.31 -2.37 -10.08
C TYR A 145 -5.07 -2.55 -8.58
N LEU A 146 -5.88 -1.91 -7.73
CA LEU A 146 -5.66 -1.98 -6.29
C LEU A 146 -5.83 -3.40 -5.71
N PRO A 147 -6.92 -4.16 -5.99
CA PRO A 147 -7.02 -5.54 -5.56
C PRO A 147 -5.83 -6.39 -6.00
N SER A 148 -5.28 -6.13 -7.19
CA SER A 148 -4.12 -6.86 -7.71
C SER A 148 -2.89 -6.70 -6.84
N ILE A 149 -2.56 -5.47 -6.45
CA ILE A 149 -1.43 -5.19 -5.57
C ILE A 149 -1.67 -5.70 -4.14
N VAL A 150 -2.88 -5.49 -3.62
CA VAL A 150 -3.24 -5.93 -2.26
C VAL A 150 -3.16 -7.45 -2.14
N MET A 151 -3.61 -8.19 -3.15
CA MET A 151 -3.55 -9.66 -3.16
C MET A 151 -2.11 -10.19 -3.11
N VAL A 152 -1.16 -9.54 -3.80
CA VAL A 152 0.26 -9.90 -3.73
C VAL A 152 0.78 -9.75 -2.30
N GLY A 153 0.39 -8.67 -1.62
CA GLY A 153 0.74 -8.43 -0.23
C GLY A 153 0.11 -9.40 0.78
N TYR A 154 -0.97 -10.09 0.41
CA TYR A 154 -1.55 -11.15 1.25
C TYR A 154 -0.91 -12.53 1.03
N TYR A 155 -0.36 -12.79 -0.16
CA TYR A 155 0.23 -14.09 -0.49
C TYR A 155 1.71 -14.19 -0.10
N PHE A 156 2.44 -13.08 -0.04
CA PHE A 156 3.86 -13.05 0.30
C PHE A 156 4.11 -12.10 1.47
N ASP A 157 4.81 -12.56 2.50
CA ASP A 157 5.22 -11.74 3.65
C ASP A 157 6.74 -11.54 3.64
N GLU A 158 7.51 -12.63 3.70
CA GLU A 158 8.98 -12.57 3.68
C GLU A 158 9.50 -12.03 2.33
N LYS A 159 8.81 -12.34 1.22
CA LYS A 159 9.19 -11.95 -0.15
C LYS A 159 8.31 -10.85 -0.74
N ARG A 160 7.58 -10.10 0.09
CA ARG A 160 6.60 -9.09 -0.36
C ARG A 160 7.21 -8.04 -1.29
N ALA A 161 8.41 -7.55 -0.99
CA ALA A 161 9.08 -6.53 -1.80
C ALA A 161 9.44 -7.05 -3.20
N ILE A 162 9.97 -8.28 -3.29
CA ILE A 162 10.32 -8.91 -4.58
C ILE A 162 9.04 -9.17 -5.39
N ALA A 163 8.01 -9.73 -4.76
CA ALA A 163 6.75 -10.03 -5.43
C ALA A 163 6.07 -8.78 -5.99
N THR A 164 6.02 -7.71 -5.19
CA THR A 164 5.48 -6.41 -5.62
C THR A 164 6.34 -5.82 -6.73
N GLY A 165 7.68 -5.92 -6.62
CA GLY A 165 8.61 -5.48 -7.66
C GLY A 165 8.39 -6.18 -9.00
N ILE A 166 8.16 -7.49 -9.01
CA ILE A 166 7.84 -8.25 -10.24
C ILE A 166 6.53 -7.73 -10.84
N VAL A 167 5.48 -7.57 -10.03
CA VAL A 167 4.18 -7.10 -10.50
C VAL A 167 4.25 -5.68 -11.09
N THR A 168 5.01 -4.79 -10.46
CA THR A 168 5.26 -3.44 -10.99
C THR A 168 6.15 -3.44 -12.23
N ALA A 169 7.07 -4.41 -12.38
CA ALA A 169 7.83 -4.58 -13.63
C ALA A 169 6.92 -4.88 -14.83
N GLY A 170 5.72 -5.43 -14.60
CA GLY A 170 4.70 -5.64 -15.61
C GLY A 170 4.28 -4.34 -16.30
N THR A 171 4.23 -3.22 -15.59
CA THR A 171 3.94 -1.89 -16.15
C THR A 171 4.94 -1.50 -17.24
N GLY A 172 6.24 -1.75 -17.01
CA GLY A 172 7.30 -1.45 -17.97
C GLY A 172 7.24 -2.35 -19.21
N ILE A 173 6.95 -3.64 -19.03
CA ILE A 173 6.77 -4.58 -20.15
C ILE A 173 5.50 -4.21 -20.94
N GLY A 174 4.45 -3.79 -20.24
CA GLY A 174 3.20 -3.31 -20.81
C GLY A 174 3.42 -2.11 -21.71
N SER A 175 4.14 -1.08 -21.26
CA SER A 175 4.39 0.12 -22.05
C SER A 175 5.19 -0.16 -23.34
N ILE A 176 6.23 -1.01 -23.25
CA ILE A 176 7.05 -1.41 -24.41
C ILE A 176 6.24 -2.25 -25.40
N THR A 177 5.33 -3.10 -24.93
CA THR A 177 4.55 -4.01 -25.78
C THR A 177 3.34 -3.29 -26.40
N PHE A 178 2.59 -2.53 -25.60
CA PHE A 178 1.37 -1.85 -26.04
C PHE A 178 1.64 -0.65 -26.95
N GLY A 179 2.82 -0.01 -26.86
CA GLY A 179 3.21 1.07 -27.76
C GLY A 179 3.12 0.68 -29.25
N PRO A 180 3.95 -0.27 -29.74
CA PRO A 180 3.89 -0.71 -31.13
C PRO A 180 2.60 -1.47 -31.46
N LEU A 181 2.04 -2.23 -30.50
CA LEU A 181 0.80 -2.96 -30.71
C LEU A 181 -0.38 -2.03 -31.01
N SER A 182 -0.55 -0.98 -30.20
CA SER A 182 -1.63 0.00 -30.39
C SER A 182 -1.49 0.74 -31.72
N ARG A 183 -0.28 1.15 -32.09
CA ARG A 183 -0.02 1.79 -33.38
C ARG A 183 -0.39 0.89 -34.56
N PHE A 184 0.04 -0.38 -34.53
CA PHE A 184 -0.31 -1.35 -35.57
C PHE A 184 -1.82 -1.59 -35.68
N LEU A 185 -2.52 -1.64 -34.54
CA LEU A 185 -3.98 -1.78 -34.50
C LEU A 185 -4.69 -0.58 -35.13
N PHE A 186 -4.28 0.64 -34.77
CA PHE A 186 -4.90 1.87 -35.26
C PHE A 186 -4.61 2.11 -36.74
N ASP A 187 -3.39 1.87 -37.20
CA ASP A 187 -3.01 2.05 -38.61
C ASP A 187 -3.78 1.06 -39.54
N ARG A 188 -4.07 -0.15 -39.06
CA ARG A 188 -4.72 -1.20 -39.90
C ARG A 188 -6.24 -1.25 -39.81
N PHE A 189 -6.80 -1.05 -38.62
CA PHE A 189 -8.24 -1.18 -38.39
C PHE A 189 -8.92 0.17 -38.11
N GLY A 190 -8.16 1.25 -37.95
CA GLY A 190 -8.66 2.54 -37.51
C GLY A 190 -8.80 2.63 -35.99
N TRP A 191 -8.91 3.86 -35.49
CA TRP A 191 -8.91 4.17 -34.06
C TRP A 191 -10.12 3.55 -33.31
N GLN A 192 -11.31 3.50 -33.93
CA GLN A 192 -12.52 2.96 -33.32
C GLN A 192 -12.42 1.46 -33.05
N TYR A 193 -12.06 0.69 -34.07
CA TYR A 193 -11.93 -0.76 -33.97
C TYR A 193 -10.69 -1.16 -33.16
N GLY A 194 -9.59 -0.41 -33.27
CA GLY A 194 -8.43 -0.61 -32.40
C GLY A 194 -8.77 -0.43 -30.92
N LEU A 195 -9.59 0.58 -30.58
CA LEU A 195 -10.02 0.80 -29.20
C LEU A 195 -10.96 -0.30 -28.70
N LEU A 196 -11.82 -0.86 -29.56
CA LEU A 196 -12.64 -2.03 -29.23
C LEU A 196 -11.79 -3.28 -28.97
N ILE A 197 -10.73 -3.51 -29.75
CA ILE A 197 -9.81 -4.63 -29.52
C ILE A 197 -9.08 -4.44 -28.18
N LEU A 198 -8.63 -3.22 -27.88
CA LEU A 198 -8.05 -2.89 -26.57
C LEU A 198 -9.04 -3.10 -25.42
N ALA A 199 -10.32 -2.76 -25.61
CA ALA A 199 -11.38 -3.05 -24.64
C ALA A 199 -11.58 -4.57 -24.43
N ALA A 200 -11.47 -5.37 -25.48
CA ALA A 200 -11.50 -6.83 -25.38
C ALA A 200 -10.28 -7.38 -24.62
N ILE A 201 -9.09 -6.79 -24.82
CA ILE A 201 -7.90 -7.14 -24.04
C ILE A 201 -8.09 -6.78 -22.56
N LEU A 202 -8.65 -5.60 -22.26
CA LEU A 202 -9.04 -5.22 -20.89
C LEU A 202 -10.04 -6.20 -20.25
N LEU A 203 -10.97 -6.75 -21.04
CA LEU A 203 -11.92 -7.75 -20.53
C LEU A 203 -11.21 -9.04 -20.07
N ASN A 204 -10.06 -9.38 -20.65
CA ASN A 204 -9.25 -10.52 -20.19
C ASN A 204 -8.69 -10.31 -18.77
N CYS A 205 -8.59 -9.06 -18.28
CA CYS A 205 -8.27 -8.80 -16.88
C CYS A 205 -9.30 -9.42 -15.92
N VAL A 206 -10.58 -9.50 -16.32
CA VAL A 206 -11.63 -10.14 -15.50
C VAL A 206 -11.30 -11.62 -15.29
N ILE A 207 -10.82 -12.29 -16.33
CA ILE A 207 -10.39 -13.70 -16.25
C ILE A 207 -9.20 -13.82 -15.30
N CYS A 208 -8.23 -12.90 -15.39
CA CYS A 208 -7.09 -12.85 -14.47
C CYS A 208 -7.53 -12.62 -13.01
N CYS A 209 -8.56 -11.80 -12.77
CA CYS A 209 -9.13 -11.60 -11.44
C CYS A 209 -9.81 -12.86 -10.88
N ILE A 210 -10.34 -13.76 -11.72
CA ILE A 210 -10.92 -15.02 -11.25
C ILE A 210 -9.86 -15.90 -10.57
N PHE A 211 -8.62 -15.87 -11.09
CA PHE A 211 -7.49 -16.61 -10.52
C PHE A 211 -7.03 -16.06 -9.17
N MET A 212 -7.37 -14.82 -8.82
CA MET A 212 -7.12 -14.24 -7.49
C MET A 212 -8.05 -14.88 -6.46
N GLN A 213 -7.67 -16.06 -6.00
CA GLN A 213 -8.44 -16.79 -5.00
C GLN A 213 -8.25 -16.11 -3.64
N PRO A 214 -9.32 -15.74 -2.92
CA PRO A 214 -9.17 -15.17 -1.60
C PRO A 214 -8.55 -16.24 -0.67
N LEU A 215 -7.45 -15.88 -0.01
CA LEU A 215 -6.88 -16.69 1.06
C LEU A 215 -7.94 -16.85 2.15
N LYS A 216 -8.43 -18.09 2.32
CA LYS A 216 -9.30 -18.44 3.44
C LYS A 216 -8.51 -18.22 4.71
N ALA A 217 -9.00 -17.37 5.61
CA ALA A 217 -8.38 -17.21 6.92
C ALA A 217 -8.41 -18.56 7.65
N VAL A 218 -7.25 -19.20 7.81
CA VAL A 218 -7.14 -20.43 8.59
C VAL A 218 -7.12 -20.01 10.06
N ARG A 219 -8.18 -20.37 10.80
CA ARG A 219 -8.25 -20.24 12.26
C ARG A 219 -7.11 -21.05 12.87
N LYS A 220 -6.03 -20.39 13.31
CA LYS A 220 -5.04 -21.04 14.17
C LYS A 220 -5.68 -21.13 15.56
N GLN A 221 -6.22 -22.30 15.92
CA GLN A 221 -6.48 -22.59 17.33
C GLN A 221 -5.13 -22.45 18.02
N ARG A 222 -4.95 -21.36 18.77
CA ARG A 222 -3.85 -21.27 19.73
C ARG A 222 -4.12 -22.44 20.67
N ILE A 223 -3.40 -23.55 20.51
CA ILE A 223 -3.31 -24.58 21.54
C ILE A 223 -2.75 -23.80 22.72
N LEU A 224 -3.63 -23.33 23.59
CA LEU A 224 -3.30 -22.92 24.93
C LEU A 224 -2.55 -24.12 25.47
N ARG A 225 -1.22 -24.04 25.55
CA ARG A 225 -0.50 -24.99 26.40
C ARG A 225 -1.21 -24.87 27.74
N PRO A 226 -1.73 -25.97 28.33
CA PRO A 226 -2.22 -25.89 29.69
C PRO A 226 -1.10 -25.23 30.48
N ILE A 227 -1.43 -24.13 31.15
CA ILE A 227 -0.51 -23.51 32.08
C ILE A 227 -0.20 -24.62 33.08
N GLU A 228 0.99 -25.20 33.00
CA GLU A 228 1.41 -26.23 33.94
C GLU A 228 1.33 -25.60 35.33
N LEU A 229 0.68 -26.28 36.27
CA LEU A 229 0.40 -25.76 37.60
C LEU A 229 1.69 -25.36 38.37
N SER A 230 2.86 -25.78 37.87
CA SER A 230 4.18 -25.37 38.31
C SER A 230 4.48 -23.88 38.07
N ASP A 231 3.96 -23.29 36.99
CA ASP A 231 4.23 -21.89 36.64
C ASP A 231 3.45 -20.93 37.55
N VAL A 232 2.26 -21.33 37.98
CA VAL A 232 1.44 -20.58 38.94
C VAL A 232 2.00 -20.71 40.36
N ALA A 233 2.55 -21.87 40.71
CA ALA A 233 3.21 -22.10 42.00
C ALA A 233 4.50 -21.28 42.17
N ASN A 234 5.25 -21.06 41.08
CA ASN A 234 6.46 -20.24 41.10
C ASN A 234 6.16 -18.75 41.30
N VAL A 235 5.00 -18.26 40.85
CA VAL A 235 4.56 -16.87 41.08
C VAL A 235 3.94 -16.68 42.47
N ALA A 236 3.31 -17.71 43.04
CA ALA A 236 2.75 -17.68 44.39
C ALA A 236 3.79 -17.88 45.50
N ASN A 237 5.05 -18.20 45.16
CA ASN A 237 6.11 -18.46 46.12
C ASN A 237 6.71 -17.13 46.64
N PRO A 238 6.56 -16.79 47.93
CA PRO A 238 6.98 -15.48 48.47
C PRO A 238 8.50 -15.23 48.36
N THR A 239 9.30 -16.29 48.22
CA THR A 239 10.77 -16.22 48.04
C THR A 239 11.18 -15.68 46.66
N VAL A 240 10.41 -15.97 45.61
CA VAL A 240 10.73 -15.50 44.23
C VAL A 240 10.32 -14.03 44.07
N THR A 241 9.17 -13.65 44.65
CA THR A 241 8.69 -12.27 44.68
C THR A 241 9.62 -11.35 45.47
N SER A 242 10.26 -11.84 46.54
CA SER A 242 11.28 -11.05 47.25
C SER A 242 12.56 -10.83 46.43
N HIS A 243 12.97 -11.78 45.58
CA HIS A 243 14.12 -11.59 44.69
C HIS A 243 13.82 -10.57 43.58
N LEU A 244 12.59 -10.55 43.03
CA LEU A 244 12.18 -9.55 42.04
C LEU A 244 11.99 -8.15 42.64
N LEU A 245 11.64 -8.06 43.93
CA LEU A 245 11.58 -6.79 44.66
C LEU A 245 12.97 -6.27 45.06
N SER A 246 13.93 -7.16 45.38
CA SER A 246 15.31 -6.74 45.65
C SER A 246 16.03 -6.25 44.39
N GLU A 247 15.77 -6.87 43.24
CA GLU A 247 16.40 -6.47 41.96
C GLU A 247 15.87 -5.12 41.45
N LYS A 248 14.59 -4.80 41.71
CA LYS A 248 14.03 -3.47 41.44
C LYS A 248 14.63 -2.37 42.32
N GLN A 249 15.05 -2.71 43.54
CA GLN A 249 15.58 -1.74 44.49
C GLN A 249 17.03 -1.34 44.17
N GLU A 250 17.81 -2.19 43.49
CA GLU A 250 19.15 -1.85 43.00
C GLU A 250 19.14 -0.93 41.78
N THR A 251 18.13 -1.04 40.90
CA THR A 251 18.04 -0.18 39.70
C THR A 251 17.61 1.27 39.99
N ASP A 252 16.82 1.51 41.05
CA ASP A 252 16.35 2.86 41.39
C ASP A 252 17.37 3.69 42.21
N VAL A 253 18.40 3.06 42.80
CA VAL A 253 19.44 3.76 43.57
C VAL A 253 20.46 4.46 42.67
N ASN A 254 20.69 3.96 41.44
CA ASN A 254 21.77 4.48 40.59
C ASN A 254 21.39 5.71 39.73
N THR A 255 20.19 6.28 39.90
CA THR A 255 19.73 7.44 39.10
C THR A 255 19.38 8.68 39.95
N LYS A 256 19.71 8.71 41.25
CA LYS A 256 19.48 9.87 42.15
C LYS A 256 20.72 10.26 42.97
N SER A 257 21.79 10.66 42.29
CA SER A 257 22.87 11.51 42.81
C SER A 257 23.48 12.27 41.62
N SER A 258 23.07 13.47 41.27
CA SER A 258 23.45 14.78 41.87
C SER A 258 22.68 15.84 41.05
N SER A 259 22.16 16.97 41.52
CA SER A 259 22.28 17.72 42.76
C SER A 259 21.18 18.79 42.76
N THR A 260 20.54 18.96 43.91
CA THR A 260 19.77 20.10 44.40
C THR A 260 20.60 21.39 44.47
N HIS A 261 19.99 22.58 44.33
CA HIS A 261 19.73 23.49 45.47
C HIS A 261 19.23 24.91 45.13
N HIS A 262 18.17 25.28 45.85
CA HIS A 262 17.84 26.55 46.53
C HIS A 262 17.37 27.84 45.81
N SER A 263 16.14 28.20 46.19
CA SER A 263 15.52 29.52 46.34
C SER A 263 16.38 30.58 47.04
N HIS A 264 16.30 31.84 46.61
CA HIS A 264 15.61 32.95 47.32
C HIS A 264 15.87 34.32 46.65
N ASN A 265 14.85 35.20 46.74
CA ASN A 265 14.89 36.68 46.76
C ASN A 265 14.86 37.51 45.43
N ASN A 266 13.69 38.14 45.23
CA ASN A 266 13.40 39.58 45.16
C ASN A 266 14.08 40.54 44.14
N LEU A 267 13.17 41.36 43.57
CA LEU A 267 13.27 42.70 42.96
C LEU A 267 13.83 42.89 41.53
N ASP A 268 12.96 43.57 40.76
CA ASP A 268 13.20 44.71 39.87
C ASP A 268 13.49 44.55 38.37
N LEU A 269 12.57 45.18 37.63
CA LEU A 269 12.73 46.09 36.50
C LEU A 269 13.33 45.58 35.18
N CYS A 270 12.41 45.53 34.20
CA CYS A 270 12.40 46.36 32.99
C CYS A 270 13.54 46.27 31.96
N LEU A 271 13.07 46.31 30.69
CA LEU A 271 13.74 46.76 29.46
C LEU A 271 14.44 45.69 28.60
N SER A 272 13.72 45.27 27.56
CA SER A 272 14.30 45.16 26.20
C SER A 272 14.98 46.49 25.83
N PRO A 273 16.09 46.53 25.07
CA PRO A 273 15.99 46.35 23.62
C PRO A 273 17.24 45.80 22.88
N MET A 274 16.98 45.39 21.63
CA MET A 274 17.84 45.50 20.44
C MET A 274 19.38 45.36 20.55
N GLY A 275 19.92 44.44 19.73
CA GLY A 275 20.92 44.86 18.76
C GLY A 275 22.17 43.98 18.58
N LYS A 276 22.45 43.76 17.29
CA LYS A 276 23.77 43.63 16.64
C LYS A 276 24.41 42.24 16.53
N ARG A 277 24.38 41.74 15.29
CA ARG A 277 25.55 41.33 14.46
C ARG A 277 26.91 41.35 15.18
N SER A 278 27.66 40.25 15.09
CA SER A 278 28.98 40.28 14.42
C SER A 278 29.55 38.88 14.20
N ARG A 279 30.19 38.74 13.04
CA ARG A 279 31.05 37.63 12.58
C ARG A 279 32.25 37.44 13.50
N ALA A 280 32.73 36.20 13.61
CA ALA A 280 34.16 35.91 13.62
C ALA A 280 34.41 34.55 12.94
N ASN A 281 35.25 34.61 11.90
CA ASN A 281 35.79 33.50 11.13
C ASN A 281 36.75 32.66 11.96
N SER A 282 36.90 31.37 11.64
CA SER A 282 38.24 30.78 11.56
C SER A 282 38.29 29.68 10.51
N THR A 283 39.09 29.98 9.50
CA THR A 283 39.53 29.19 8.35
C THR A 283 40.61 28.18 8.74
N ALA A 284 40.58 26.98 8.17
CA ALA A 284 41.80 26.24 7.85
C ALA A 284 41.53 25.22 6.72
N SER A 285 41.94 25.58 5.51
CA SER A 285 42.19 24.64 4.41
C SER A 285 43.46 23.83 4.70
N ILE A 286 43.64 22.67 4.05
CA ILE A 286 44.83 22.32 3.24
C ILE A 286 44.58 20.99 2.52
N ARG A 287 44.59 21.03 1.18
CA ARG A 287 44.96 19.90 0.29
C ARG A 287 46.50 19.85 0.20
N PRO A 288 47.05 18.75 -0.32
CA PRO A 288 48.02 18.88 -1.41
C PRO A 288 47.59 18.13 -2.68
N ARG A 289 48.16 18.58 -3.79
CA ARG A 289 47.93 18.22 -5.19
C ARG A 289 49.29 17.91 -5.83
N ARG A 290 49.26 17.11 -6.92
CA ARG A 290 50.29 16.87 -8.00
C ARG A 290 51.30 15.75 -7.73
N SER A 291 51.81 15.00 -8.72
CA SER A 291 52.01 15.23 -10.19
C SER A 291 52.10 13.88 -10.98
N ILE A 292 51.49 13.72 -12.17
CA ILE A 292 52.01 13.84 -13.57
C ILE A 292 52.95 12.71 -14.08
N LYS A 293 52.51 12.00 -15.15
CA LYS A 293 53.15 11.72 -16.48
C LYS A 293 52.22 10.75 -17.27
N ALA A 294 51.65 11.01 -18.46
CA ALA A 294 52.25 11.27 -19.80
C ALA A 294 53.14 10.08 -20.24
N ASP A 295 53.03 9.39 -21.39
CA ASP A 295 52.38 9.55 -22.68
C ASP A 295 52.21 8.13 -23.33
N ASP A 296 51.34 7.97 -24.33
CA ASP A 296 51.75 7.66 -25.72
C ASP A 296 50.62 7.06 -26.58
N ALA A 297 50.51 7.66 -27.77
CA ALA A 297 49.66 7.27 -28.88
C ALA A 297 50.28 6.10 -29.67
N ILE A 298 49.45 5.37 -30.43
CA ILE A 298 49.57 5.16 -31.90
C ILE A 298 48.69 3.96 -32.34
N ARG A 299 47.93 4.26 -33.41
CA ARG A 299 47.29 3.50 -34.50
C ARG A 299 47.90 2.13 -34.91
N PRO A 300 47.22 1.31 -35.77
CA PRO A 300 46.81 1.63 -37.17
C PRO A 300 45.32 1.84 -37.41
#